data_AF-A0AA89B985-F1
#
_entry.id   AF-A0AA89B985-F1
#
_cell.length_a   1.000
_cell.length_b   1.000
_cell.length_c   1.000
_cell.angle_alpha   90.00
_cell.angle_beta   90.00
_cell.angle_gamma   90.00
#
_symmetry.space_group_name_H-M   'P 1'
#
loop_
_entity.id
_entity.type
_entity.pdbx_description
1 polymer ?
#
loop_
_entity_poly.entity_id
_entity_poly.type
_entity_poly.pdbx_seq_one_letter_code
_entity_poly.pdbx_strand_id
1 'polypeptide(L)'
;MARSVPLKDFEKDAIKHLCLLTMKPIIYVANVAESDLAVPESNTYVKKVMNLASELQSGLVTISAQVESELTELPSDERTEYLKSLGVDESGLGNLIRETYSLLGLQTYFTSGEKVAYNDFVAVGSLAAAREKGLSLIMG
;
A
#
# COMPACT_ATOMS: atom_id res chain seq x y z
N MET A 1 -10.45 -18.19 4.81
CA MET A 1 -9.08 -18.01 5.37
C MET A 1 -9.20 -17.74 6.87
N ALA A 2 -8.17 -17.92 7.71
CA ALA A 2 -8.31 -17.64 9.15
C ALA A 2 -8.77 -16.19 9.42
N ARG A 3 -8.29 -15.21 8.63
CA ARG A 3 -8.74 -13.81 8.69
C ARG A 3 -10.20 -13.55 8.32
N SER A 4 -10.86 -14.46 7.60
CA SER A 4 -12.27 -14.30 7.19
C SER A 4 -13.25 -14.83 8.24
N VAL A 5 -12.74 -15.40 9.34
CA VAL A 5 -13.56 -15.88 10.45
C VAL A 5 -13.72 -14.72 11.45
N PRO A 6 -14.96 -14.32 11.80
CA PRO A 6 -15.16 -13.31 12.82
C PRO A 6 -14.77 -13.88 14.18
N LEU A 7 -13.77 -13.28 14.80
CA LEU A 7 -13.26 -13.66 16.13
C LEU A 7 -13.46 -12.49 17.10
N LYS A 8 -13.86 -12.82 18.33
CA LYS A 8 -13.85 -11.88 19.46
C LYS A 8 -12.41 -11.61 19.90
N ASP A 9 -12.20 -10.53 20.63
CA ASP A 9 -10.84 -10.10 20.99
C ASP A 9 -10.09 -11.14 21.83
N PHE A 10 -10.77 -11.79 22.79
CA PHE A 10 -10.15 -12.86 23.56
C PHE A 10 -9.75 -14.08 22.71
N GLU A 11 -10.49 -14.36 21.62
CA GLU A 11 -10.17 -15.47 20.70
C GLU A 11 -8.96 -15.12 19.85
N LYS A 12 -8.85 -13.86 19.39
CA LYS A 12 -7.67 -13.34 18.68
C LYS A 12 -6.43 -13.44 19.55
N ASP A 13 -6.53 -13.06 20.82
CA ASP A 13 -5.41 -13.15 21.77
C ASP A 13 -5.00 -14.61 22.02
N ALA A 14 -5.97 -15.50 22.18
CA ALA A 14 -5.73 -16.92 22.38
C ALA A 14 -4.95 -17.55 21.22
N ILE A 15 -5.21 -17.16 19.96
CA ILE A 15 -4.54 -17.74 18.79
C ILE A 15 -3.31 -16.95 18.32
N LYS A 16 -3.01 -15.79 18.92
CA LYS A 16 -1.94 -14.88 18.50
C LYS A 16 -0.58 -15.57 18.42
N HIS A 17 -0.29 -16.45 19.37
CA HIS A 17 0.97 -17.21 19.45
C HIS A 17 1.13 -18.25 18.33
N LEU A 18 0.06 -18.62 17.63
CA LEU A 18 0.10 -19.57 16.52
C LEU A 18 0.68 -18.96 15.24
N CYS A 19 0.78 -17.62 15.16
CA CYS A 19 1.37 -16.90 14.02
C CYS A 19 0.81 -17.37 12.65
N LEU A 20 -0.51 -17.62 12.58
CA LEU A 20 -1.15 -18.21 11.40
C LEU A 20 -0.89 -17.37 10.14
N LEU A 21 -0.32 -18.00 9.10
CA LEU A 21 -0.02 -17.34 7.84
C LEU A 21 -1.28 -16.72 7.20
N THR A 22 -2.41 -17.43 7.26
CA THR A 22 -3.69 -16.99 6.68
C THR A 22 -4.44 -15.94 7.51
N MET A 23 -3.85 -15.51 8.63
CA MET A 23 -4.31 -14.37 9.42
C MET A 23 -3.63 -13.06 9.01
N LYS A 24 -2.49 -13.12 8.31
CA LYS A 24 -1.81 -11.91 7.83
C LYS A 24 -2.70 -11.15 6.84
N PRO A 25 -2.65 -9.81 6.86
CA PRO A 25 -3.36 -9.00 5.87
C PRO A 25 -2.75 -9.22 4.48
N ILE A 26 -3.57 -9.10 3.44
CA ILE A 26 -3.20 -9.42 2.06
C ILE A 26 -3.61 -8.27 1.14
N ILE A 27 -2.71 -7.89 0.23
CA ILE A 27 -2.99 -7.05 -0.94
C ILE A 27 -2.83 -7.92 -2.19
N TYR A 28 -3.81 -7.86 -3.09
CA TYR A 28 -3.71 -8.42 -4.42
C TYR A 28 -3.06 -7.41 -5.35
N VAL A 29 -2.06 -7.86 -6.10
CA VAL A 29 -1.40 -7.04 -7.12
C VAL A 29 -1.76 -7.61 -8.49
N ALA A 30 -2.61 -6.90 -9.22
CA ALA A 30 -3.02 -7.28 -10.56
C ALA A 30 -2.05 -6.68 -11.58
N ASN A 31 -1.20 -7.55 -12.14
CA ASN A 31 -0.29 -7.14 -13.22
C ASN A 31 -1.06 -7.08 -14.55
N VAL A 32 -1.08 -5.91 -15.19
CA VAL A 32 -1.83 -5.63 -16.41
C VAL A 32 -0.93 -5.11 -17.54
N ALA A 33 -1.43 -5.16 -18.77
CA ALA A 33 -0.78 -4.51 -19.90
C ALA A 33 -0.86 -2.98 -19.75
N GLU A 34 0.06 -2.27 -20.40
CA GLU A 34 0.09 -0.81 -20.44
C GLU A 34 -1.26 -0.21 -20.92
N SER A 35 -1.86 -0.81 -21.96
CA SER A 35 -3.16 -0.39 -22.51
C SER A 35 -4.31 -0.42 -21.51
N ASP A 36 -4.17 -1.22 -20.45
CA ASP A 36 -5.21 -1.42 -19.44
C ASP A 36 -4.96 -0.55 -18.20
N LEU A 37 -3.84 0.18 -18.09
CA LEU A 37 -3.50 0.97 -16.90
C LEU A 37 -4.47 2.11 -16.64
N ALA A 38 -4.92 2.80 -17.69
CA ALA A 38 -5.84 3.93 -17.57
C ALA A 38 -7.23 3.50 -17.09
N VAL A 39 -7.68 2.31 -17.50
CA VAL A 39 -9.01 1.77 -17.16
C VAL A 39 -8.90 0.28 -16.82
N PRO A 40 -8.28 -0.10 -15.69
CA PRO A 40 -8.01 -1.49 -15.34
C PRO A 40 -9.30 -2.31 -15.19
N GLU A 41 -10.37 -1.68 -14.71
CA GLU A 41 -11.69 -2.32 -14.58
C GLU A 41 -12.30 -2.72 -15.92
N SER A 42 -11.80 -2.25 -17.07
CA SER A 42 -12.27 -2.76 -18.37
C SER A 42 -11.81 -4.21 -18.61
N ASN A 43 -10.69 -4.62 -18.01
CA ASN A 43 -10.11 -5.94 -18.15
C ASN A 43 -10.90 -6.99 -17.32
N THR A 44 -11.35 -8.05 -18.00
CA THR A 44 -12.16 -9.12 -17.38
C THR A 44 -11.40 -9.86 -16.26
N TYR A 45 -10.08 -10.00 -16.37
CA TYR A 45 -9.27 -10.64 -15.34
C TYR A 45 -9.15 -9.75 -14.10
N VAL A 46 -8.98 -8.44 -14.29
CA VAL A 46 -8.95 -7.46 -13.17
C VAL A 46 -10.27 -7.48 -12.42
N LYS A 47 -11.42 -7.50 -13.12
CA LYS A 47 -12.73 -7.65 -12.47
C LYS A 47 -12.83 -8.91 -11.60
N LYS A 48 -12.30 -10.04 -12.07
CA LYS A 48 -12.30 -11.29 -11.28
C LYS A 48 -11.46 -11.14 -10.00
N VAL A 49 -10.29 -10.51 -10.10
CA VAL A 49 -9.43 -10.25 -8.93
C VAL A 49 -10.08 -9.25 -7.98
N MET A 50 -10.74 -8.20 -8.51
CA MET A 50 -11.49 -7.22 -7.74
C MET A 50 -12.62 -7.85 -6.92
N ASN A 51 -13.39 -8.76 -7.53
CA ASN A 51 -14.43 -9.50 -6.82
C ASN A 51 -13.82 -10.37 -5.72
N LEU A 52 -12.75 -11.12 -6.01
CA LEU A 52 -12.06 -11.96 -5.03
C LEU A 52 -11.47 -11.14 -3.86
N ALA A 53 -10.84 -10.01 -4.16
CA ALA A 53 -10.28 -9.10 -3.17
C ALA A 53 -11.39 -8.55 -2.26
N SER A 54 -12.54 -8.18 -2.83
CA SER A 54 -13.70 -7.70 -2.08
C SER A 54 -14.30 -8.78 -1.17
N GLU A 55 -14.52 -10.00 -1.70
CA GLU A 55 -15.02 -11.14 -0.93
C GLU A 55 -14.12 -11.48 0.26
N LEU A 56 -12.81 -11.32 0.07
CA LEU A 56 -11.82 -11.61 1.10
C LEU A 56 -11.48 -10.38 1.95
N GLN A 57 -12.06 -9.21 1.74
CA GLN A 57 -11.68 -7.97 2.45
C GLN A 57 -10.16 -7.69 2.37
N SER A 58 -9.63 -7.74 1.16
CA SER A 58 -8.22 -7.51 0.82
C SER A 58 -8.09 -6.28 -0.07
N GLY A 59 -6.95 -5.59 0.04
CA GLY A 59 -6.62 -4.51 -0.90
C GLY A 59 -6.37 -5.04 -2.31
N LEU A 60 -6.55 -4.18 -3.31
CA LEU A 60 -6.21 -4.45 -4.71
C LEU A 60 -5.41 -3.27 -5.26
N VAL A 61 -4.27 -3.56 -5.87
CA VAL A 61 -3.47 -2.58 -6.62
C VAL A 61 -3.23 -3.12 -8.02
N THR A 62 -3.50 -2.30 -9.02
CA THR A 62 -3.19 -2.62 -10.42
C THR A 62 -1.87 -1.99 -10.80
N ILE A 63 -0.96 -2.78 -11.37
CA ILE A 63 0.35 -2.31 -11.84
C ILE A 63 0.64 -2.86 -13.23
N SER A 64 1.54 -2.22 -13.98
CA SER A 64 2.16 -2.86 -15.13
C SER A 64 3.64 -3.01 -14.87
N ALA A 65 4.10 -4.24 -14.65
CA ALA A 65 5.50 -4.51 -14.37
C ALA A 65 6.45 -4.00 -15.46
N GLN A 66 5.97 -3.97 -16.72
CA GLN A 66 6.72 -3.41 -17.84
C GLN A 66 6.90 -1.90 -17.69
N VAL A 67 5.82 -1.15 -17.50
CA VAL A 67 5.86 0.31 -17.31
C VAL A 67 6.70 0.67 -16.09
N GLU A 68 6.59 -0.07 -14.98
CA GLU A 68 7.43 0.14 -13.80
C GLU A 68 8.92 -0.03 -14.08
N SER A 69 9.29 -1.00 -14.94
CA SER A 69 10.68 -1.19 -15.36
C SER A 69 11.16 0.00 -16.19
N GLU A 70 10.37 0.46 -17.15
CA GLU A 70 10.71 1.59 -18.02
C GLU A 70 10.87 2.89 -17.22
N LEU A 71 10.02 3.11 -16.22
CA LEU A 71 10.13 4.27 -15.30
C LEU A 71 11.48 4.32 -14.57
N THR A 72 12.10 3.18 -14.29
CA THR A 72 13.43 3.17 -13.62
C THR A 72 14.55 3.66 -14.52
N GLU A 73 14.41 3.51 -15.83
CA GLU A 73 15.38 3.94 -16.83
C GLU A 73 15.20 5.42 -17.20
N LEU A 74 14.01 5.98 -16.97
CA LEU A 74 13.70 7.37 -17.27
C LEU A 74 14.23 8.35 -16.19
N PRO A 75 14.71 9.54 -16.60
CA PRO A 75 14.95 10.68 -15.71
C PRO A 75 13.70 11.07 -14.93
N SER A 76 13.87 11.59 -13.71
CA SER A 76 12.75 11.90 -12.80
C SER A 76 11.75 12.92 -13.37
N ASP A 77 12.25 13.84 -14.16
CA ASP A 77 11.50 14.90 -14.84
C ASP A 77 10.66 14.36 -16.02
N GLU A 78 11.08 13.27 -16.65
CA GLU A 78 10.36 12.65 -17.77
C GLU A 78 9.29 11.65 -17.31
N ARG A 79 9.46 11.02 -16.14
CA ARG A 79 8.52 10.00 -15.61
C ARG A 79 7.08 10.48 -15.52
N THR A 80 6.88 11.74 -15.10
CA THR A 80 5.54 12.30 -14.91
C THR A 80 4.84 12.49 -16.26
N GLU A 81 5.57 12.93 -17.28
CA GLU A 81 5.02 13.10 -18.63
C GLU A 81 4.70 11.73 -19.25
N TYR A 82 5.56 10.74 -19.04
CA TYR A 82 5.35 9.38 -19.50
C TYR A 82 4.07 8.77 -18.90
N LEU A 83 3.91 8.81 -17.57
CA LEU A 83 2.71 8.31 -16.89
C LEU A 83 1.43 9.00 -17.41
N LYS A 84 1.48 10.32 -17.58
CA LYS A 84 0.34 11.08 -18.14
C LYS A 84 -0.02 10.65 -19.55
N SER A 85 0.97 10.30 -20.38
CA SER A 85 0.72 9.79 -21.73
C SER A 85 -0.03 8.44 -21.72
N LEU A 86 0.14 7.66 -20.64
CA LEU A 86 -0.57 6.41 -20.37
C LEU A 86 -1.92 6.60 -19.66
N GLY A 87 -2.30 7.85 -19.36
CA GLY A 87 -3.56 8.17 -18.67
C GLY A 87 -3.54 7.90 -17.16
N VAL A 88 -2.36 7.82 -16.53
CA VAL A 88 -2.20 7.65 -15.09
C VAL A 88 -1.36 8.78 -14.49
N ASP A 89 -1.67 9.17 -13.25
CA ASP A 89 -0.98 10.29 -12.59
C ASP A 89 0.23 9.84 -11.75
N GLU A 90 0.31 8.56 -11.41
CA GLU A 90 1.28 8.00 -10.47
C GLU A 90 1.66 6.56 -10.82
N SER A 91 2.82 6.12 -10.35
CA SER A 91 3.27 4.74 -10.57
C SER A 91 2.51 3.74 -9.71
N GLY A 92 2.27 2.56 -10.26
CA GLY A 92 1.65 1.45 -9.56
C GLY A 92 2.48 0.97 -8.36
N LEU A 93 3.81 1.06 -8.41
CA LEU A 93 4.66 0.79 -7.24
C LEU A 93 4.47 1.82 -6.13
N GLY A 94 4.31 3.11 -6.46
CA GLY A 94 3.99 4.15 -5.48
C GLY A 94 2.66 3.89 -4.76
N ASN A 95 1.68 3.36 -5.50
CA ASN A 95 0.38 2.96 -4.97
C ASN A 95 0.48 1.74 -4.06
N LEU A 96 1.22 0.72 -4.51
CA LEU A 96 1.48 -0.48 -3.71
C LEU A 96 2.16 -0.15 -2.39
N ILE A 97 3.12 0.77 -2.39
CA ILE A 97 3.80 1.22 -1.18
C ILE A 97 2.79 1.86 -0.21
N ARG A 98 2.02 2.85 -0.65
CA ARG A 98 1.00 3.53 0.19
C ARG A 98 -0.05 2.58 0.75
N GLU A 99 -0.55 1.67 -0.08
CA GLU A 99 -1.50 0.65 0.36
C GLU A 99 -0.88 -0.29 1.38
N THR A 100 0.38 -0.67 1.22
CA THR A 100 1.09 -1.52 2.20
C THR A 100 1.27 -0.80 3.54
N TYR A 101 1.62 0.49 3.54
CA TYR A 101 1.70 1.30 4.76
C TYR A 101 0.36 1.36 5.48
N SER A 102 -0.70 1.65 4.73
CA SER A 102 -2.06 1.72 5.25
C SER A 102 -2.52 0.37 5.82
N LEU A 103 -2.25 -0.73 5.11
CA LEU A 103 -2.58 -2.10 5.51
C LEU A 103 -1.90 -2.51 6.82
N LEU A 104 -0.65 -2.10 7.01
CA LEU A 104 0.12 -2.38 8.23
C LEU A 104 -0.21 -1.42 9.38
N GLY A 105 -1.06 -0.41 9.16
CA GLY A 105 -1.35 0.62 10.15
C GLY A 105 -0.12 1.42 10.53
N LEU A 106 0.74 1.72 9.55
CA LEU A 106 1.94 2.53 9.72
C LEU A 106 1.67 3.97 9.29
N GLN A 107 2.26 4.92 10.01
CA GLN A 107 2.21 6.34 9.69
C GLN A 107 3.61 6.94 9.63
N THR A 108 3.78 7.94 8.77
CA THR A 108 5.02 8.70 8.62
C THR A 108 5.01 9.90 9.55
N TYR A 109 6.10 10.06 10.30
CA TYR A 109 6.30 11.22 11.15
C TYR A 109 7.63 11.89 10.79
N PHE A 110 7.68 13.21 10.89
CA PHE A 110 8.87 14.01 10.62
C PHE A 110 9.42 14.62 11.90
N THR A 111 10.73 14.51 12.12
CA THR A 111 11.42 15.34 13.10
C THR A 111 11.82 16.64 12.42
N SER A 112 11.50 17.79 13.02
CA SER A 112 11.99 19.08 12.55
C SER A 112 12.98 19.64 13.57
N GLY A 113 14.24 19.74 13.17
CA GLY A 113 15.35 20.36 13.90
C GLY A 113 16.32 20.99 12.92
N GLU A 114 17.14 21.94 13.36
CA GLU A 114 17.85 22.94 12.53
C GLU A 114 18.80 22.42 11.43
N LYS A 115 18.92 21.12 11.14
CA LYS A 115 19.72 20.70 9.97
C LYS A 115 19.36 19.42 9.22
N VAL A 116 18.45 18.56 9.67
CA VAL A 116 18.08 17.36 8.89
C VAL A 116 16.68 16.88 9.26
N ALA A 117 15.82 16.63 8.27
CA ALA A 117 14.56 15.91 8.45
C ALA A 117 14.77 14.42 8.13
N TYR A 118 14.41 13.55 9.07
CA TYR A 118 14.41 12.09 8.89
C TYR A 118 12.98 11.55 8.88
N ASN A 119 12.72 10.53 8.06
CA ASN A 119 11.45 9.80 8.03
C ASN A 119 11.54 8.57 8.93
N ASP A 120 10.77 8.57 10.02
CA ASP A 120 10.62 7.41 10.91
C ASP A 120 9.23 6.79 10.76
N PHE A 121 9.16 5.45 10.79
CA PHE A 121 7.92 4.69 10.75
C PHE A 121 7.40 4.42 12.16
N VAL A 122 6.16 4.83 12.44
CA VAL A 122 5.53 4.63 13.75
C VAL A 122 4.15 4.01 13.56
N ALA A 123 3.81 3.02 14.38
CA ALA A 123 2.49 2.40 14.37
C ALA A 123 1.41 3.41 14.79
N VAL A 124 0.28 3.40 14.06
CA VAL A 124 -0.91 4.22 14.34
C VAL A 124 -1.34 4.03 15.80
N GLY A 125 -1.52 5.14 16.53
CA GLY A 125 -1.90 5.14 17.96
C GLY A 125 -0.75 5.37 18.95
N SER A 126 0.52 5.34 18.51
CA SER A 126 1.69 5.59 19.36
C SER A 126 2.05 7.08 19.49
N LEU A 127 1.05 7.96 19.60
CA LEU A 127 1.22 9.43 19.63
C LEU A 127 2.10 9.93 20.78
N ALA A 128 2.06 9.24 21.92
CA ALA A 128 2.87 9.58 23.09
C ALA A 128 4.38 9.38 22.82
N ALA A 129 4.74 8.24 22.22
CA ALA A 129 6.12 7.93 21.86
C ALA A 129 6.66 8.83 20.72
N ALA A 130 5.78 9.25 19.79
CA ALA A 130 6.14 10.20 18.75
C ALA A 130 6.44 11.60 19.32
N ARG A 131 5.60 12.08 20.25
CA ARG A 131 5.78 13.38 20.91
C ARG A 131 7.05 13.45 21.77
N GLU A 132 7.40 12.39 22.49
CA GLU A 132 8.66 12.32 23.27
C GLU A 132 9.92 12.45 22.39
N LYS A 133 9.83 12.06 21.12
CA LYS A 133 10.94 12.15 20.14
C LYS A 133 10.95 13.46 19.33
N GLY A 134 10.06 14.42 19.62
CA GLY A 134 9.98 15.68 18.86
C GLY A 134 9.46 15.51 17.43
N LEU A 135 8.71 14.44 17.17
CA LEU A 135 8.12 14.15 15.85
C LEU A 135 6.80 14.91 15.65
N SER A 136 6.65 15.59 14.52
CA SER A 136 5.40 16.16 14.03
C SER A 136 4.68 15.20 13.08
N LEU A 137 3.37 15.05 13.25
CA LEU A 137 2.50 14.18 12.46
C LEU A 137 2.03 14.92 11.21
N ILE A 138 2.25 14.36 10.02
CA ILE A 138 1.68 14.86 8.76
C ILE A 138 0.76 13.77 8.23
N MET A 139 -0.53 14.06 8.09
CA MET A 139 -1.46 13.17 7.38
C MET A 139 -1.22 13.34 5.89
N GLY A 140 -0.58 12.35 5.26
CA GLY A 140 -0.44 12.23 3.81
C GLY A 140 -1.32 11.11 3.29
#